data_AF-A0AAW2XS20-F1
#
_entry.id   AF-A0AAW2XS20-F1
#
_cell.length_a   1.000
_cell.length_b   1.000
_cell.length_c   1.000
_cell.angle_alpha   90.00
_cell.angle_beta   90.00
_cell.angle_gamma   90.00
#
_symmetry.space_group_name_H-M   'P 1'
#
loop_
_entity.id
_entity.type
_entity.pdbx_description
1 polymer ?
#
loop_
_entity_poly.entity_id
_entity_poly.type
_entity_poly.pdbx_seq_one_letter_code
_entity_poly.pdbx_strand_id
1 'polypeptide(L)'
;MRKTVVLRLFTLKQVKPFQPAREDEVARMIKQISRRANAQQPVNINETALSLSSSMISRIALGKTYDEEDGSEKRRFDRLLQQMQELSMQILIGDYFPWLGWIDKLCGKISRLEKGFQDWDSFYEELIEEHLSPNRTP
;
A
#
# COMPACT_ATOMS: atom_id res chain seq x y z
N MET A 1 -4.07 -13.79 -14.12
CA MET A 1 -4.40 -12.89 -12.99
C MET A 1 -5.74 -12.17 -13.12
N ARG A 2 -5.99 -11.38 -14.19
CA ARG A 2 -7.20 -10.54 -14.32
C ARG A 2 -8.53 -11.24 -14.00
N LYS A 3 -8.79 -12.40 -14.62
CA LYS A 3 -10.03 -13.16 -14.43
C LYS A 3 -10.26 -13.55 -12.97
N THR A 4 -9.22 -14.04 -12.29
CA THR A 4 -9.28 -14.45 -10.88
C THR A 4 -9.58 -13.26 -9.97
N VAL A 5 -8.86 -12.15 -10.16
CA VAL A 5 -9.04 -10.93 -9.35
C VAL A 5 -10.46 -10.40 -9.46
N VAL A 6 -10.96 -10.21 -10.68
CA VAL A 6 -12.32 -9.66 -10.89
C VAL A 6 -13.41 -10.62 -10.42
N LEU A 7 -13.32 -11.91 -10.78
CA LEU A 7 -14.40 -12.85 -10.52
C LEU A 7 -14.39 -13.44 -9.11
N ARG A 8 -13.28 -13.37 -8.38
CA ARG A 8 -13.17 -13.96 -7.03
C ARG A 8 -12.95 -12.94 -5.93
N LEU A 9 -12.18 -11.88 -6.15
CA LEU A 9 -11.81 -10.93 -5.10
C LEU A 9 -12.68 -9.68 -5.12
N PHE A 10 -12.95 -9.12 -6.30
CA PHE A 10 -13.66 -7.84 -6.44
C PHE A 10 -15.13 -7.97 -6.85
N THR A 11 -15.77 -9.09 -6.50
CA THR A 11 -17.23 -9.21 -6.70
C THR A 11 -17.98 -8.38 -5.66
N LEU A 12 -19.18 -7.89 -5.99
CA LEU A 12 -20.01 -7.13 -5.04
C LEU A 12 -20.24 -7.90 -3.73
N LYS A 13 -20.39 -9.22 -3.80
CA LYS A 13 -20.54 -10.09 -2.62
C LYS A 13 -19.33 -10.02 -1.69
N GLN A 14 -18.12 -9.95 -2.25
CA GLN A 14 -16.88 -9.92 -1.48
C GLN A 14 -16.52 -8.51 -1.00
N VAL A 15 -16.91 -7.47 -1.74
CA VAL A 15 -16.57 -6.08 -1.40
C VAL A 15 -17.56 -5.47 -0.39
N LYS A 16 -18.83 -5.86 -0.43
CA LYS A 16 -19.89 -5.28 0.42
C LYS A 16 -19.61 -5.39 1.94
N PRO A 17 -19.06 -6.49 2.48
CA PRO A 17 -18.74 -6.59 3.90
C PRO A 17 -17.73 -5.54 4.40
N PHE A 18 -16.89 -5.01 3.50
CA PHE A 18 -15.89 -3.99 3.86
C PHE A 18 -16.45 -2.57 3.86
N GLN A 19 -17.75 -2.37 3.59
CA GLN A 19 -18.37 -1.04 3.61
C GLN A 19 -18.15 -0.29 4.94
N PRO A 20 -18.40 -0.89 6.13
CA PRO A 20 -18.18 -0.20 7.40
C PRO A 20 -16.71 0.21 7.59
N ALA A 21 -15.77 -0.66 7.21
CA ALA A 21 -14.36 -0.36 7.29
C ALA A 21 -13.96 0.86 6.44
N ARG A 22 -14.55 1.00 5.24
CA ARG A 22 -14.31 2.17 4.38
C ARG A 22 -14.91 3.45 4.96
N GLU A 23 -16.14 3.37 5.48
CA GLU A 23 -16.83 4.51 6.10
C GLU A 23 -16.04 5.01 7.32
N ASP A 24 -15.54 4.10 8.16
CA ASP A 24 -14.68 4.43 9.30
C ASP A 24 -13.40 5.17 8.88
N GLU A 25 -12.67 4.66 7.87
CA GLU A 25 -11.41 5.27 7.41
C GLU A 25 -11.64 6.66 6.82
N VAL A 26 -12.71 6.82 6.02
CA VAL A 26 -13.09 8.12 5.47
C VAL A 26 -13.50 9.09 6.57
N ALA A 27 -14.24 8.63 7.58
CA ALA A 27 -14.61 9.46 8.73
C ALA A 27 -13.37 9.91 9.52
N ARG A 28 -12.39 9.02 9.72
CA ARG A 28 -11.09 9.36 10.34
C ARG A 28 -10.35 10.43 9.53
N MET A 29 -10.26 10.27 8.22
CA MET A 29 -9.62 11.24 7.33
C MET A 29 -10.32 12.61 7.41
N ILE A 30 -11.65 12.65 7.30
CA ILE A 30 -12.41 13.91 7.40
C ILE A 30 -12.17 14.58 8.74
N LYS A 31 -12.16 13.82 9.84
CA LYS A 31 -11.87 14.36 11.18
C LYS A 31 -10.46 14.98 11.26
N GLN A 32 -9.45 14.35 10.67
CA GLN A 32 -8.10 14.90 10.61
C GLN A 32 -8.01 16.19 9.78
N ILE A 33 -8.67 16.21 8.61
CA ILE A 33 -8.75 17.41 7.75
C ILE A 33 -9.43 18.55 8.52
N SER A 34 -10.58 18.30 9.15
CA SER A 34 -11.32 19.30 9.92
C SER A 34 -10.51 19.84 11.09
N ARG A 35 -9.74 18.99 11.80
CA ARG A 35 -8.83 19.43 12.87
C ARG A 35 -7.76 20.39 12.34
N ARG A 36 -7.11 20.08 11.22
CA ARG A 36 -6.10 20.96 10.60
C ARG A 36 -6.71 22.25 10.08
N ALA A 37 -7.88 22.19 9.46
CA ALA A 37 -8.61 23.36 8.99
C ALA A 37 -8.97 24.31 10.15
N ASN A 38 -9.46 23.77 11.27
CA ASN A 38 -9.75 24.56 12.48
C ASN A 38 -8.49 25.22 13.07
N ALA A 39 -7.33 24.56 12.94
CA ALA A 39 -6.04 25.11 13.33
C ALA A 39 -5.42 26.05 12.26
N GLN A 40 -6.16 26.35 11.18
CA GLN A 40 -5.69 27.12 10.02
C GLN A 40 -4.40 26.57 9.40
N GLN A 41 -4.19 25.26 9.48
CA GLN A 41 -3.02 24.59 8.92
C GLN A 41 -3.31 24.07 7.50
N PRO A 42 -2.36 24.21 6.57
CA PRO A 42 -2.50 23.62 5.24
C PRO A 42 -2.58 22.09 5.33
N VAL A 43 -3.38 21.51 4.44
CA VAL A 43 -3.55 20.06 4.30
C VAL A 43 -2.88 19.61 3.00
N ASN A 44 -1.93 18.70 3.10
CA ASN A 44 -1.37 18.03 1.93
C ASN A 44 -2.33 16.92 1.48
N ILE A 45 -3.05 17.17 0.38
CA ILE A 45 -4.05 16.23 -0.14
C ILE A 45 -3.40 14.92 -0.62
N ASN A 46 -2.19 14.98 -1.19
CA ASN A 46 -1.50 13.78 -1.66
C ASN A 46 -1.15 12.85 -0.50
N GLU A 47 -0.54 13.40 0.56
CA GLU A 47 -0.22 12.64 1.77
C GLU A 47 -1.49 12.08 2.44
N THR A 48 -2.55 12.89 2.50
CA THR A 48 -3.85 12.47 3.07
C THR A 48 -4.48 11.33 2.28
N ALA A 49 -4.47 11.40 0.94
CA ALA A 49 -5.02 10.37 0.07
C ALA A 49 -4.20 9.08 0.10
N LEU A 50 -2.87 9.18 0.16
CA LEU A 50 -1.98 8.03 0.32
C LEU A 50 -2.21 7.35 1.67
N SER A 51 -2.33 8.11 2.75
CA SER A 51 -2.60 7.58 4.08
C SER A 51 -3.98 6.90 4.17
N LEU A 52 -5.01 7.48 3.55
CA LEU A 52 -6.33 6.82 3.45
C LEU A 52 -6.21 5.48 2.70
N SER A 53 -5.52 5.49 1.56
CA SER A 53 -5.35 4.30 0.71
C SER A 53 -4.59 3.20 1.44
N SER A 54 -3.49 3.54 2.14
CA SER A 54 -2.71 2.56 2.90
C SER A 54 -3.50 1.98 4.06
N SER A 55 -4.22 2.82 4.82
CA SER A 55 -5.11 2.37 5.89
C SER A 55 -6.21 1.43 5.36
N MET A 56 -6.85 1.76 4.25
CA MET A 56 -7.87 0.90 3.63
C MET A 56 -7.28 -0.45 3.16
N ILE A 57 -6.12 -0.44 2.50
CA ILE A 57 -5.47 -1.68 2.02
C ILE A 57 -5.07 -2.55 3.22
N SER A 58 -4.46 -1.96 4.25
CA SER A 58 -4.07 -2.70 5.45
C SER A 58 -5.27 -3.36 6.12
N ARG A 59 -6.36 -2.62 6.32
CA ARG A 59 -7.56 -3.14 7.00
C ARG A 59 -8.32 -4.18 6.19
N ILE A 60 -8.47 -3.94 4.88
CA ILE A 60 -9.30 -4.79 4.00
C ILE A 60 -8.51 -5.99 3.46
N ALA A 61 -7.28 -5.76 2.97
CA ALA A 61 -6.50 -6.80 2.30
C ALA A 61 -5.63 -7.58 3.27
N LEU A 62 -5.10 -6.93 4.32
CA LEU A 62 -4.18 -7.57 5.27
C LEU A 62 -4.87 -7.92 6.61
N GLY A 63 -6.09 -7.43 6.83
CA GLY A 63 -6.81 -7.60 8.09
C GLY A 63 -6.15 -6.88 9.27
N LYS A 64 -5.21 -5.97 9.03
CA LYS A 64 -4.51 -5.21 10.07
C LYS A 64 -5.18 -3.86 10.29
N THR A 65 -5.47 -3.53 11.54
CA THR A 65 -5.90 -2.19 11.92
C THR A 65 -4.78 -1.58 12.75
N TYR A 66 -4.20 -0.48 12.25
CA TYR A 66 -3.14 0.21 12.97
C TYR A 66 -3.74 1.37 13.77
N ASP A 67 -3.70 1.25 15.10
CA ASP A 67 -3.99 2.36 16.00
C ASP A 67 -2.82 3.35 16.05
N GLU A 68 -3.04 4.54 16.63
CA GLU A 68 -2.02 5.59 16.74
C GLU A 68 -0.77 5.14 17.52
N GLU A 69 -0.89 4.14 18.39
CA GLU A 69 0.21 3.55 19.17
C GLU A 69 1.05 2.53 18.39
N ASP A 70 0.48 1.87 17.38
CA ASP A 70 1.16 0.83 16.58
C ASP A 70 1.87 1.41 15.34
N GLY A 71 2.44 2.60 15.54
CA GLY A 71 2.96 3.44 14.46
C GLY A 71 4.16 2.84 13.72
N SER A 72 4.87 1.86 14.29
CA SER A 72 6.06 1.26 13.67
C SER A 72 5.71 0.39 12.46
N GLU A 73 4.73 -0.52 12.59
CA GLU A 73 4.28 -1.39 11.50
C GLU A 73 3.60 -0.58 10.40
N LYS A 74 2.71 0.35 10.77
CA LYS A 74 2.06 1.24 9.80
C LYS A 74 3.09 2.04 8.99
N ARG A 75 4.07 2.64 9.66
CA ARG A 75 5.15 3.40 8.99
C ARG A 75 5.99 2.52 8.07
N ARG A 76 6.19 1.24 8.41
CA ARG A 76 6.89 0.29 7.52
C ARG A 76 6.06 0.03 6.27
N PHE A 77 4.76 -0.26 6.42
CA PHE A 77 3.86 -0.47 5.29
C PHE A 77 3.73 0.77 4.39
N ASP A 78 3.56 1.96 4.99
CA ASP A 78 3.50 3.24 4.27
C ASP A 78 4.79 3.49 3.47
N ARG A 79 5.97 3.20 4.05
CA ARG A 79 7.25 3.29 3.33
C ARG A 79 7.32 2.33 2.15
N LEU A 80 6.90 1.08 2.32
CA LEU A 80 6.91 0.08 1.25
C LEU A 80 5.98 0.51 0.10
N LEU A 81 4.78 1.03 0.43
CA LEU A 81 3.84 1.58 -0.56
C LEU A 81 4.43 2.78 -1.31
N GLN A 82 5.09 3.69 -0.61
CA GLN A 82 5.75 4.82 -1.24
C GLN A 82 6.89 4.35 -2.18
N GLN A 83 7.72 3.42 -1.73
CA GLN A 83 8.78 2.82 -2.56
C GLN A 83 8.21 2.13 -3.81
N MET A 84 7.10 1.39 -3.66
CA MET A 84 6.40 0.76 -4.79
C MET A 84 5.89 1.80 -5.79
N GLN A 85 5.31 2.88 -5.29
CA GLN A 85 4.79 3.97 -6.12
C GLN A 85 5.93 4.65 -6.91
N GLU A 86 7.06 4.92 -6.26
CA GLU A 86 8.26 5.51 -6.88
C GLU A 86 8.86 4.58 -7.95
N LEU A 87 8.93 3.27 -7.68
CA LEU A 87 9.40 2.27 -8.64
C LEU A 87 8.44 2.13 -9.83
N SER A 88 7.13 2.16 -9.58
CA SER A 88 6.11 2.02 -10.63
C SER A 88 6.08 3.20 -11.60
N MET A 89 6.48 4.39 -11.14
CA MET A 89 6.61 5.57 -12.00
C MET A 89 7.96 5.66 -12.72
N GLN A 90 8.89 4.75 -12.45
CA GLN A 90 10.22 4.78 -13.05
C GLN A 90 10.16 4.32 -14.51
N ILE A 91 10.63 5.18 -15.42
CA ILE A 91 10.75 4.86 -16.83
C ILE A 91 12.00 3.99 -17.04
N LEU A 92 11.81 2.79 -17.58
CA LEU A 92 12.89 1.94 -18.09
C LEU A 92 13.05 2.17 -19.59
N ILE A 93 14.26 2.52 -20.02
CA ILE A 93 14.59 2.77 -21.43
C ILE A 93 14.42 1.49 -22.24
N GLY A 94 14.79 0.33 -21.67
CA GLY A 94 14.66 -0.98 -22.29
C GLY A 94 13.23 -1.37 -22.64
N ASP A 95 12.22 -0.83 -21.96
CA ASP A 95 10.81 -1.09 -22.26
C ASP A 95 10.38 -0.43 -23.58
N TYR A 96 11.01 0.70 -23.95
CA TYR A 96 10.73 1.44 -25.18
C TYR A 96 11.73 1.12 -26.30
N PHE A 97 13.00 0.91 -25.94
CA PHE A 97 14.11 0.63 -26.84
C PHE A 97 14.90 -0.58 -26.33
N PRO A 98 14.49 -1.81 -26.69
CA PRO A 98 15.07 -3.03 -26.13
C PRO A 98 16.60 -3.14 -26.28
N TRP A 99 17.16 -2.63 -27.38
CA TRP A 99 18.61 -2.65 -27.61
C TRP A 99 19.39 -1.68 -26.69
N LEU A 100 18.71 -0.72 -26.04
CA LEU A 100 19.28 0.21 -25.05
C LEU A 100 19.02 -0.21 -23.60
N GLY A 101 18.44 -1.39 -23.35
CA GLY A 101 18.11 -1.84 -21.99
C GLY A 101 19.31 -1.99 -21.05
N TRP A 102 20.54 -2.07 -21.59
CA TRP A 102 21.77 -2.05 -20.77
C TRP A 102 21.96 -0.73 -20.02
N ILE A 103 21.40 0.38 -20.51
CA ILE A 103 21.47 1.69 -19.85
C ILE A 103 20.73 1.64 -18.51
N ASP A 104 19.58 0.98 -18.43
CA ASP A 104 18.84 0.88 -17.16
C ASP A 104 19.60 0.08 -16.10
N LYS A 105 20.43 -0.89 -16.53
CA LYS A 105 21.36 -1.61 -15.64
C LYS A 105 22.48 -0.70 -15.15
N LEU A 106 23.12 0.05 -16.06
CA LEU A 106 24.20 0.98 -15.68
C LEU A 106 23.71 2.11 -14.78
N CYS A 107 22.50 2.62 -15.00
CA CYS A 107 21.88 3.63 -14.13
C CYS A 107 21.34 3.06 -12.80
N GLY A 108 21.53 1.76 -12.55
CA GLY A 108 21.11 1.09 -11.30
C GLY A 108 19.60 0.94 -11.14
N LYS A 109 18.79 1.21 -12.17
CA LYS A 109 17.33 1.14 -12.08
C LYS A 109 16.85 -0.28 -11.86
N ILE A 110 17.46 -1.23 -12.56
CA ILE A 110 17.14 -2.66 -12.43
C ILE A 110 17.46 -3.16 -11.01
N SER A 111 18.64 -2.84 -10.47
CA SER A 111 19.00 -3.23 -9.10
C SER A 111 18.09 -2.59 -8.04
N ARG A 112 17.66 -1.34 -8.25
CA ARG A 112 16.70 -0.66 -7.36
C ARG A 112 15.33 -1.34 -7.39
N LEU A 113 14.89 -1.78 -8.58
CA LEU A 113 13.64 -2.51 -8.76
C LEU A 113 13.70 -3.90 -8.11
N GLU A 114 14.79 -4.65 -8.31
CA GLU A 114 15.02 -5.95 -7.67
C GLU A 114 15.02 -5.86 -6.15
N LYS A 115 15.70 -4.85 -5.59
CA LYS A 115 15.66 -4.60 -4.14
C LYS A 115 14.24 -4.30 -3.65
N GLY A 116 13.48 -3.48 -4.37
CA GLY A 116 12.08 -3.22 -4.04
C GLY A 116 11.23 -4.48 -4.05
N PHE A 117 11.44 -5.39 -5.01
CA PHE A 117 10.77 -6.68 -5.01
C PHE A 117 11.12 -7.52 -3.78
N GLN A 118 12.40 -7.57 -3.38
CA GLN A 118 12.84 -8.31 -2.19
C GLN A 118 12.27 -7.74 -0.90
N ASP A 119 12.21 -6.40 -0.77
CA ASP A 119 11.63 -5.72 0.39
C ASP A 119 10.14 -6.07 0.55
N TRP A 120 9.40 -6.12 -0.56
CA TRP A 120 7.99 -6.52 -0.58
C TRP A 120 7.77 -8.01 -0.35
N ASP A 121 8.59 -8.86 -0.97
CA ASP A 121 8.53 -10.32 -0.81
C ASP A 121 8.72 -10.70 0.66
N SER A 122 9.73 -10.12 1.31
CA SER A 122 9.99 -10.32 2.75
C SER A 122 8.80 -9.87 3.61
N PHE A 123 8.20 -8.73 3.30
CA PHE A 123 7.02 -8.24 4.00
C PHE A 123 5.80 -9.16 3.84
N TYR A 124 5.56 -9.70 2.63
CA TYR A 124 4.48 -10.64 2.42
C TYR A 124 4.72 -11.98 3.11
N GLU A 125 5.96 -12.48 3.12
CA GLU A 125 6.30 -13.72 3.82
C GLU A 125 5.99 -13.60 5.32
N GLU A 126 6.40 -12.50 5.97
CA GLU A 126 6.08 -12.23 7.37
C GLU A 126 4.56 -12.20 7.63
N LEU A 127 3.79 -11.57 6.74
CA LEU A 127 2.33 -11.52 6.85
C LEU A 127 1.66 -12.90 6.65
N ILE A 128 2.22 -13.73 5.77
CA ILE A 128 1.75 -15.09 5.52
C ILE A 128 2.05 -15.95 6.75
N GLU A 129 3.26 -15.89 7.29
CA GLU A 129 3.65 -16.59 8.51
C GLU A 129 2.76 -16.18 9.69
N GLU A 130 2.49 -14.89 9.86
CA GLU A 130 1.57 -14.38 10.88
C GLU A 130 0.15 -14.94 10.69
N HIS A 131 -0.36 -14.98 9.45
CA HIS A 131 -1.68 -15.54 9.12
C HIS A 131 -1.77 -17.05 9.37
N LEU A 132 -0.70 -17.79 9.10
CA LEU A 132 -0.63 -19.23 9.29
C LEU A 132 -0.38 -19.62 10.76
N SER A 133 0.01 -18.66 11.61
CA SER A 133 0.29 -18.93 13.01
C SER A 133 -0.96 -19.45 13.76
N PRO A 134 -0.84 -20.56 14.50
CA PRO A 134 -1.97 -21.19 15.20
C PRO A 134 -2.51 -20.35 16.38
N ASN A 135 -1.80 -19.29 16.77
CA ASN A 135 -2.16 -18.39 17.87
C ASN A 135 -2.92 -17.13 17.42
N ARG A 136 -3.30 -17.04 16.13
CA ARG A 136 -4.01 -15.86 15.63
C ARG A 136 -5.41 -15.77 16.25
N THR A 137 -5.59 -14.82 17.16
CA THR A 137 -6.93 -14.36 17.57
C THR A 137 -7.54 -13.51 16.44
N PRO A 138 -8.84 -13.67 16.14
CA PRO A 138 -9.53 -12.98 15.05
C PRO A 138 -9.62 -11.46 15.26
#